data_AF-A0A9Y4NVD5-F1
#
_entry.id   AF-A0A9Y4NVD5-F1
#
_cell.length_a   1.000
_cell.length_b   1.000
_cell.length_c   1.000
_cell.angle_alpha   90.00
_cell.angle_beta   90.00
_cell.angle_gamma   90.00
#
_symmetry.space_group_name_H-M   'P 1'
#
loop_
_entity.id
_entity.type
_entity.pdbx_description
1 polymer ?
#
loop_
_entity_poly.entity_id
_entity_poly.type
_entity_poly.pdbx_seq_one_letter_code
_entity_poly.pdbx_strand_id
1 'polypeptide(L)'
;GITFEEFRSFFQFLNNLEDFAIAMQMYNFANRSIGQDEFTRAVYVATGIKLTRHLVNTVFRIFDEDHDGKLSHKEFIGVMKDRLHRGEGGMRVEEKFISFKSCMKKELSGK
;
A
#
# COMPACT_ATOMS: atom_id res chain seq x y z
N GLY A 1 -22.18 2.91 0.52
CA GLY A 1 -21.44 2.12 -0.48
C GLY A 1 -20.39 2.99 -1.15
N ILE A 2 -19.60 2.44 -2.08
CA ILE A 2 -18.68 3.19 -2.95
C ILE A 2 -19.37 3.38 -4.31
N THR A 3 -19.30 4.58 -4.87
CA THR A 3 -19.83 4.87 -6.22
C THR A 3 -18.90 4.38 -7.32
N PHE A 4 -19.41 4.20 -8.54
CA PHE A 4 -18.56 3.84 -9.68
C PHE A 4 -17.47 4.88 -9.96
N GLU A 5 -17.78 6.18 -9.78
CA GLU A 5 -16.82 7.25 -9.99
C GLU A 5 -15.67 7.22 -8.97
N GLU A 6 -15.99 6.99 -7.70
CA GLU A 6 -14.98 6.79 -6.64
C GLU A 6 -14.11 5.56 -6.94
N PHE A 7 -14.74 4.45 -7.35
CA PHE A 7 -14.03 3.23 -7.73
C PHE A 7 -13.06 3.48 -8.90
N ARG A 8 -13.55 4.12 -9.97
CA ARG A 8 -12.75 4.46 -11.17
C ARG A 8 -11.58 5.36 -10.81
N SER A 9 -11.83 6.40 -10.03
CA SER A 9 -10.80 7.36 -9.60
C SER A 9 -9.72 6.70 -8.74
N PHE A 10 -10.12 5.81 -7.83
CA PHE A 10 -9.19 5.04 -7.02
C PHE A 10 -8.32 4.09 -7.86
N PHE A 11 -8.92 3.37 -8.81
CA PHE A 11 -8.18 2.47 -9.70
C PHE A 11 -7.22 3.23 -10.63
N GLN A 12 -7.61 4.40 -11.12
CA GLN A 12 -6.71 5.26 -11.89
C GLN A 12 -5.53 5.74 -11.06
N PHE A 13 -5.73 5.98 -9.76
CA PHE A 13 -4.63 6.24 -8.83
C PHE A 13 -3.70 5.04 -8.68
N LEU A 14 -4.23 3.81 -8.55
CA LEU A 14 -3.40 2.62 -8.41
C LEU A 14 -2.46 2.37 -9.61
N ASN A 15 -2.80 2.88 -10.80
CA ASN A 15 -1.89 2.82 -11.96
C ASN A 15 -0.61 3.66 -11.77
N ASN A 16 -0.58 4.58 -10.79
CA ASN A 16 0.56 5.43 -10.46
C ASN A 16 1.08 5.12 -9.04
N LEU A 17 0.92 3.87 -8.58
CA LEU A 17 1.29 3.47 -7.23
C LEU A 17 2.79 3.61 -6.96
N GLU A 18 3.64 3.48 -7.97
CA GLU A 18 5.09 3.63 -7.83
C GLU A 18 5.50 5.06 -7.47
N ASP A 19 4.99 6.07 -8.19
CA ASP A 19 5.23 7.49 -7.89
C ASP A 19 4.71 7.87 -6.49
N PHE A 20 3.54 7.34 -6.14
CA PHE A 20 2.99 7.51 -4.80
C PHE A 20 3.84 6.83 -3.72
N ALA A 21 4.41 5.65 -3.99
CA ALA A 21 5.30 4.98 -3.06
C ALA A 21 6.59 5.79 -2.80
N ILE A 22 7.12 6.48 -3.82
CA ILE A 22 8.25 7.40 -3.65
C ILE A 22 7.88 8.53 -2.69
N ALA A 23 6.70 9.14 -2.88
CA ALA A 23 6.20 10.18 -1.97
C ALA A 23 6.10 9.64 -0.52
N MET A 24 5.52 8.46 -0.32
CA MET A 24 5.43 7.81 1.00
C MET A 24 6.81 7.60 1.64
N GLN A 25 7.80 7.16 0.85
CA GLN A 25 9.17 6.98 1.32
C GLN A 25 9.81 8.30 1.76
N MET A 26 9.58 9.40 1.03
CA MET A 26 10.08 10.72 1.42
C MET A 26 9.51 11.21 2.76
N TYR A 27 8.21 10.99 3.01
CA TYR A 27 7.60 11.30 4.31
C TYR A 27 8.21 10.48 5.45
N ASN A 28 8.38 9.18 5.25
CA ASN A 28 9.05 8.31 6.22
C ASN A 28 10.49 8.75 6.49
N PHE A 29 11.25 9.12 5.46
CA PHE A 29 12.63 9.62 5.61
C PHE A 29 12.67 10.93 6.42
N ALA A 30 11.67 11.78 6.26
CA ALA A 30 11.50 12.99 7.08
C ALA A 30 10.95 12.72 8.50
N ASN A 31 10.82 11.44 8.88
CA ASN A 31 10.21 10.98 10.14
C ASN A 31 8.78 11.53 10.34
N ARG A 32 8.04 11.68 9.23
CA ARG A 32 6.66 12.13 9.19
C ARG A 32 5.75 10.96 8.84
N SER A 33 4.69 10.79 9.60
CA SER A 33 3.61 9.85 9.29
C SER A 33 2.65 10.43 8.25
N ILE A 34 1.96 9.57 7.50
CA ILE A 34 0.98 9.99 6.50
C ILE A 34 -0.42 9.79 7.06
N GLY A 35 -1.04 10.89 7.47
CA GLY A 35 -2.47 10.94 7.78
C GLY A 35 -3.31 11.09 6.51
N GLN A 36 -4.62 11.20 6.69
CA GLN A 36 -5.57 11.32 5.57
C GLN A 36 -5.32 12.54 4.69
N ASP A 37 -4.88 13.66 5.28
CA ASP A 37 -4.61 14.90 4.55
C ASP A 37 -3.33 14.77 3.71
N GLU A 38 -2.27 14.18 4.27
CA GLU A 38 -1.04 13.86 3.54
C GLU A 38 -1.32 12.88 2.41
N PHE A 39 -2.09 11.82 2.68
CA PHE A 39 -2.49 10.83 1.68
C PHE A 39 -3.24 11.49 0.52
N THR A 40 -4.24 12.31 0.83
CA THR A 40 -5.05 13.02 -0.19
C THR A 40 -4.16 13.93 -1.05
N ARG A 41 -3.22 14.65 -0.42
CA ARG A 41 -2.27 15.51 -1.15
C ARG A 41 -1.33 14.68 -2.02
N ALA A 42 -0.77 13.59 -1.50
CA ALA A 42 0.15 12.73 -2.24
C ALA A 42 -0.53 12.07 -3.45
N VAL A 43 -1.79 11.63 -3.32
CA VAL A 43 -2.57 11.12 -4.47
C VAL A 43 -2.77 12.22 -5.52
N TYR A 44 -3.16 13.42 -5.10
CA TYR A 44 -3.35 14.54 -6.02
C TYR A 44 -2.06 14.92 -6.75
N VAL A 45 -0.91 14.93 -6.06
CA VAL A 45 0.39 15.22 -6.67
C VAL A 45 0.79 14.14 -7.67
N ALA A 46 0.58 12.86 -7.35
CA ALA A 46 0.96 11.74 -8.22
C ALA A 46 0.06 11.60 -9.45
N THR A 47 -1.18 12.09 -9.41
CA THR A 47 -2.19 11.70 -10.43
C THR A 47 -3.04 12.85 -10.97
N GLY A 48 -3.05 14.01 -10.30
CA GLY A 48 -3.99 15.10 -10.55
C GLY A 48 -5.43 14.82 -10.08
N ILE A 49 -5.70 13.67 -9.46
CA ILE A 49 -7.04 13.24 -9.05
C ILE A 49 -7.32 13.65 -7.61
N LYS A 50 -8.50 14.23 -7.37
CA LYS A 50 -9.01 14.49 -6.02
C LYS A 50 -9.92 13.35 -5.58
N LEU A 51 -9.47 12.58 -4.60
CA LEU A 51 -10.32 11.56 -3.99
C LEU A 51 -11.35 12.22 -3.07
N THR A 52 -12.53 11.60 -2.97
CA THR A 52 -13.57 12.06 -2.04
C THR A 52 -13.16 11.75 -0.60
N ARG A 53 -13.63 12.56 0.36
CA ARG A 53 -13.44 12.29 1.79
C ARG A 53 -13.98 10.90 2.19
N HIS A 54 -15.11 10.49 1.60
CA HIS A 54 -15.71 9.19 1.85
C HIS A 54 -14.78 8.04 1.44
N LEU A 55 -14.18 8.13 0.25
CA LEU A 55 -13.24 7.14 -0.25
C LEU A 55 -11.96 7.10 0.59
N VAL A 56 -11.37 8.26 0.93
CA VAL A 56 -10.16 8.33 1.79
C VAL A 56 -10.43 7.70 3.16
N ASN A 57 -11.54 8.06 3.82
CA ASN A 57 -11.95 7.43 5.07
C ASN A 57 -12.10 5.92 4.95
N THR A 58 -12.67 5.45 3.84
CA THR A 58 -12.89 4.03 3.59
C THR A 58 -11.57 3.29 3.41
N VAL A 59 -10.60 3.87 2.70
CA VAL A 59 -9.24 3.32 2.55
C VAL A 59 -8.57 3.19 3.92
N PHE A 60 -8.58 4.24 4.75
CA PHE A 60 -7.96 4.19 6.07
C PHE A 60 -8.61 3.13 6.95
N ARG A 61 -9.94 3.04 6.98
CA ARG A 61 -10.65 1.98 7.74
C ARG A 61 -10.29 0.55 7.33
N ILE A 62 -9.80 0.34 6.11
CA ILE A 62 -9.46 -1.00 5.60
C ILE A 62 -7.99 -1.33 5.86
N PHE A 63 -7.09 -0.34 5.73
CA PHE A 63 -5.64 -0.59 5.72
C PHE A 63 -4.92 -0.15 6.99
N ASP A 64 -5.50 0.73 7.81
CA ASP A 64 -4.96 1.13 9.12
C ASP A 64 -5.16 -0.01 10.13
N GLU A 65 -4.16 -0.90 10.25
CA GLU A 65 -4.23 -2.13 11.05
C GLU A 65 -4.06 -1.82 12.54
N ASP A 66 -3.24 -0.83 12.89
CA ASP A 66 -2.96 -0.45 14.28
C ASP A 66 -3.87 0.67 14.81
N HIS A 67 -4.73 1.23 13.96
CA HIS A 67 -5.73 2.25 14.26
C HIS A 67 -5.14 3.57 14.76
N ASP A 68 -3.93 3.92 14.30
CA ASP A 68 -3.27 5.17 14.66
C ASP A 68 -3.71 6.37 13.80
N GLY A 69 -4.60 6.14 12.83
CA GLY A 69 -5.13 7.14 11.91
C GLY A 69 -4.16 7.52 10.79
N LYS A 70 -3.08 6.77 10.60
CA LYS A 70 -2.08 6.94 9.54
C LYS A 70 -2.01 5.67 8.68
N LEU A 71 -1.29 5.79 7.58
CA LEU A 71 -0.93 4.64 6.75
C LEU A 71 0.59 4.52 6.65
N SER A 72 1.10 3.38 7.10
CA SER A 72 2.47 2.98 6.84
C SER A 72 2.64 2.42 5.42
N HIS A 73 3.89 2.34 4.98
CA HIS A 73 4.22 1.70 3.71
C HIS A 73 3.77 0.22 3.67
N LYS A 74 3.85 -0.49 4.80
CA LYS A 74 3.48 -1.91 4.88
C LYS A 74 1.97 -2.10 4.69
N GLU A 75 1.18 -1.31 5.39
CA GLU A 75 -0.29 -1.36 5.41
C GLU A 75 -0.90 -1.09 4.04
N PHE A 76 -0.39 -0.09 3.33
CA PHE A 76 -0.99 0.30 2.06
C PHE A 76 -0.22 -0.21 0.83
N ILE A 77 1.05 0.17 0.69
CA ILE A 77 1.83 -0.13 -0.54
C ILE A 77 2.09 -1.62 -0.69
N GLY A 78 2.45 -2.31 0.40
CA GLY A 78 2.68 -3.75 0.38
C GLY A 78 1.48 -4.53 -0.14
N VAL A 79 0.30 -4.22 0.41
CA VAL A 79 -0.95 -4.88 0.02
C VAL A 79 -1.37 -4.53 -1.42
N MET A 80 -1.19 -3.28 -1.84
CA MET A 80 -1.57 -2.83 -3.18
C MET A 80 -0.64 -3.36 -4.27
N LYS A 81 0.67 -3.46 -4.01
CA LYS A 81 1.61 -4.09 -4.95
C LYS A 81 1.26 -5.55 -5.15
N ASP A 82 1.01 -6.31 -4.09
CA ASP A 82 0.63 -7.73 -4.21
C ASP A 82 -0.69 -7.91 -4.99
N ARG A 83 -1.60 -6.94 -4.92
CA ARG A 83 -2.87 -6.98 -5.65
C ARG A 83 -2.71 -6.64 -7.13
N LEU A 84 -1.87 -5.65 -7.49
CA LEU A 84 -1.63 -5.27 -8.89
C LEU A 84 -0.86 -6.35 -9.67
N HIS A 85 0.11 -7.03 -9.03
CA HIS A 85 0.95 -8.03 -9.71
C HIS A 85 0.30 -9.41 -9.90
N ARG A 86 -0.91 -9.64 -9.36
CA ARG A 86 -1.64 -10.93 -9.52
C ARG A 86 -2.01 -11.27 -10.97
N GLY A 87 -1.88 -10.33 -11.92
CA GLY A 87 -2.13 -10.55 -13.35
C GLY A 87 -0.88 -10.90 -14.19
N GLU A 88 0.32 -10.47 -13.79
CA GLU A 88 1.55 -10.63 -14.59
C GLU A 88 2.61 -11.52 -13.93
N GLY A 89 2.54 -11.72 -12.61
CA GLY A 89 3.42 -12.60 -11.86
C GLY A 89 2.63 -13.73 -11.22
N GLY A 90 2.41 -14.83 -11.95
CA GLY A 90 2.02 -16.08 -11.30
C GLY A 90 3.02 -16.36 -10.17
N MET A 91 2.53 -16.55 -8.93
CA MET A 91 3.36 -16.90 -7.79
C MET A 91 4.30 -18.05 -8.20
N ARG A 92 5.60 -17.77 -8.37
CA ARG A 92 6.59 -18.81 -8.61
C ARG A 92 6.64 -19.67 -7.36
N VAL A 93 6.18 -20.91 -7.47
CA VAL A 93 6.16 -21.92 -6.40
C VAL A 93 7.53 -22.04 -5.71
N GLU A 94 8.62 -21.73 -6.42
CA GLU A 94 10.00 -21.69 -5.90
C GLU A 94 10.24 -20.68 -4.77
N GLU A 95 9.64 -19.48 -4.79
CA GLU A 95 9.88 -18.46 -3.75
C GLU A 95 9.33 -18.88 -2.38
N LYS A 96 8.18 -19.59 -2.37
CA LYS A 96 7.61 -20.15 -1.13
C LYS A 96 8.54 -21.18 -0.48
N PHE A 97 9.19 -22.01 -1.31
CA PHE A 97 10.09 -23.06 -0.81
C PHE A 97 11.41 -22.47 -0.27
N ILE A 98 11.91 -21.40 -0.89
CA ILE A 98 13.10 -20.66 -0.43
C ILE A 98 12.80 -19.94 0.89
N SER A 99 11.66 -19.26 1.00
CA SER A 99 11.25 -18.56 2.23
C SER A 99 11.05 -19.54 3.39
N PHE A 100 10.44 -20.70 3.14
CA PHE A 100 10.25 -21.74 4.15
C PHE A 100 11.58 -22.31 4.66
N LYS A 101 12.50 -22.67 3.74
CA LYS A 101 13.84 -23.14 4.11
C LYS A 101 14.64 -22.09 4.89
N SER A 102 14.55 -20.82 4.49
CA SER A 102 15.23 -19.71 5.16
C SER A 102 14.74 -19.53 6.60
N CYS A 103 13.42 -19.53 6.82
CA CYS A 103 12.83 -19.49 8.16
C CYS A 103 13.28 -20.68 9.02
N MET A 104 13.18 -21.90 8.49
CA MET A 104 13.59 -23.10 9.24
C MET A 104 15.08 -23.08 9.61
N LYS A 105 15.95 -22.65 8.69
CA LYS A 105 17.38 -22.56 8.96
C LYS A 105 17.70 -21.55 10.07
N LYS A 106 16.98 -20.44 10.12
CA LYS A 106 17.15 -19.40 11.13
C LYS A 106 16.72 -19.87 12.53
N GLU A 107 15.59 -20.57 12.62
CA GLU A 107 15.11 -21.19 13.86
C GLU A 107 16.04 -22.30 14.37
N LEU A 108 16.55 -23.14 13.47
CA LEU A 108 17.44 -24.25 13.84
C LEU A 108 18.87 -23.80 14.17
N SER A 109 19.33 -22.66 13.63
CA SER A 109 20.64 -22.08 13.92
C SER A 109 20.67 -21.23 15.20
N GLY A 110 19.52 -20.98 15.81
CA GLY A 110 19.38 -20.24 17.07
C GLY A 110 19.40 -21.13 18.34
N LYS A 111 19.77 -22.41 18.19
CA LYS A 111 20.02 -23.35 19.30
C LYS A 111 21.50 -23.67 19.42
#